data_AF-A0A5D9CGU5-F1
#
_entry.id   AF-A0A5D9CGU5-F1
#
_cell.length_a   1.000
_cell.length_b   1.000
_cell.length_c   1.000
_cell.angle_alpha   90.00
_cell.angle_beta   90.00
_cell.angle_gamma   90.00
#
_symmetry.space_group_name_H-M   'P 1'
#
loop_
_entity.id
_entity.type
_entity.pdbx_description
1 polymer ?
#
loop_
_entity_poly.entity_id
_entity_poly.type
_entity_poly.pdbx_seq_one_letter_code
_entity_poly.pdbx_strand_id
1 'polypeptide(L)'
;MRDLASGVEIQAMVQARVDADEVIQAASDRKIIIPMPKPTASESPTGCNWTIHYLGQFPGCEGQIDDIVSIVQNDVNLAPPSMLGVVA
;
A
#
# COMPACT_ATOMS: atom_id res chain seq x y z
N MET A 1 -4.07 17.06 -6.13
CA MET A 1 -3.68 17.06 -4.70
C MET A 1 -4.02 15.67 -4.20
N ARG A 2 -3.08 14.97 -3.53
CA ARG A 2 -3.34 13.64 -2.98
C ARG A 2 -4.19 13.76 -1.72
N ASP A 3 -5.07 12.81 -1.49
CA ASP A 3 -5.84 12.74 -0.25
C ASP A 3 -4.97 12.23 0.90
N LEU A 4 -5.37 12.52 2.13
CA LEU A 4 -4.72 12.02 3.34
C LEU A 4 -5.49 10.82 3.88
N ALA A 5 -4.78 9.73 4.16
CA ALA A 5 -5.36 8.50 4.70
C ALA A 5 -4.49 7.92 5.83
N SER A 6 -5.11 7.20 6.75
CA SER A 6 -4.40 6.42 7.76
C SER A 6 -3.68 5.22 7.13
N GLY A 7 -2.67 4.69 7.83
CA GLY A 7 -1.95 3.50 7.37
C GLY A 7 -2.86 2.28 7.18
N VAL A 8 -3.91 2.16 8.00
CA VAL A 8 -4.91 1.08 7.90
C VAL A 8 -5.74 1.22 6.63
N GLU A 9 -6.19 2.44 6.30
CA GLU A 9 -6.93 2.70 5.07
C GLU A 9 -6.06 2.42 3.84
N ILE A 10 -4.82 2.90 3.84
CA ILE A 10 -3.87 2.64 2.74
C ILE A 10 -3.62 1.14 2.58
N GLN A 11 -3.39 0.41 3.68
CA GLN A 11 -3.22 -1.04 3.64
C GLN A 11 -4.45 -1.72 3.05
N ALA A 12 -5.66 -1.33 3.48
CA ALA A 12 -6.91 -1.88 2.97
C ALA A 12 -7.11 -1.58 1.47
N MET A 13 -6.74 -0.37 1.01
CA MET A 13 -6.81 0.02 -0.40
C MET A 13 -5.88 -0.83 -1.28
N VAL A 14 -4.66 -1.09 -0.82
CA VAL A 14 -3.70 -1.95 -1.54
C VAL A 14 -4.17 -3.40 -1.48
N GLN A 15 -4.58 -3.90 -0.32
CA GLN A 15 -5.08 -5.27 -0.15
C GLN A 15 -6.29 -5.55 -1.04
N ALA A 16 -7.26 -4.63 -1.13
CA ALA A 16 -8.44 -4.80 -1.96
C ALA A 16 -8.10 -4.91 -3.45
N ARG A 17 -7.12 -4.14 -3.92
CA ARG A 17 -6.64 -4.22 -5.31
C ARG A 17 -5.89 -5.52 -5.58
N VAL A 18 -5.06 -5.98 -4.65
CA VAL A 18 -4.35 -7.27 -4.73
C VAL A 18 -5.34 -8.44 -4.69
N ASP A 19 -6.36 -8.38 -3.84
CA ASP A 19 -7.42 -9.40 -3.75
C ASP A 19 -8.28 -9.45 -5.03
N ALA A 20 -8.38 -8.33 -5.77
CA ALA A 20 -9.13 -8.23 -7.02
C ALA A 20 -8.31 -8.52 -8.29
N ASP A 21 -6.98 -8.63 -8.20
CA ASP A 21 -6.10 -8.85 -9.34
C ASP A 21 -6.08 -10.33 -9.74
N GLU A 22 -6.65 -10.66 -10.89
CA GLU A 22 -6.77 -12.04 -11.38
C GLU A 22 -5.41 -12.72 -11.60
N VAL A 23 -4.38 -11.97 -11.99
CA VAL A 23 -3.03 -12.52 -12.21
C VAL A 23 -2.42 -12.96 -10.89
N ILE A 24 -2.56 -12.12 -9.85
CA ILE A 24 -2.12 -12.45 -8.50
C ILE A 24 -2.90 -13.65 -7.94
N GLN A 25 -4.23 -13.65 -8.08
CA GLN A 25 -5.06 -14.75 -7.59
C GLN A 25 -4.82 -16.07 -8.35
N ALA A 26 -4.41 -16.01 -9.62
CA ALA A 26 -4.05 -17.20 -10.38
C ALA A 26 -2.63 -17.71 -10.06
N ALA A 27 -1.71 -16.82 -9.67
CA ALA A 27 -0.33 -17.14 -9.37
C ALA A 27 -0.11 -17.73 -7.96
N SER A 28 -1.08 -17.59 -7.06
CA SER A 28 -0.97 -18.03 -5.67
C SER A 28 -2.21 -18.80 -5.23
N ASP A 29 -2.02 -19.98 -4.65
CA ASP A 29 -3.08 -20.76 -3.99
C ASP A 29 -3.41 -20.22 -2.58
N ARG A 30 -2.65 -19.23 -2.10
CA ARG A 30 -2.81 -18.65 -0.76
C ARG A 30 -3.05 -17.16 -0.84
N LYS A 31 -3.81 -16.66 0.14
CA LYS A 31 -4.04 -15.23 0.30
C LYS A 31 -2.73 -14.48 0.55
N ILE A 32 -2.43 -13.51 -0.31
CA ILE A 32 -1.35 -12.55 -0.09
C ILE A 32 -1.81 -11.54 0.96
N ILE A 33 -1.00 -11.36 2.00
CA ILE A 33 -1.27 -10.38 3.05
C ILE A 33 -0.35 -9.19 2.84
N ILE A 34 -0.95 -8.03 2.58
CA ILE A 34 -0.24 -6.77 2.39
C ILE A 34 0.18 -6.22 3.75
N PRO A 35 1.47 -5.89 3.96
CA PRO A 35 1.93 -5.37 5.24
C PRO A 35 1.49 -3.92 5.43
N MET A 36 1.55 -3.44 6.68
CA MET A 36 1.26 -2.05 7.01
C MET A 36 2.25 -1.12 6.29
N PRO A 37 1.77 -0.04 5.64
CA PRO A 37 2.65 0.96 5.05
C PRO A 37 3.50 1.63 6.13
N LYS A 38 4.76 1.89 5.78
CA LYS A 38 5.71 2.60 6.63
C LYS A 38 5.90 4.02 6.13
N PRO A 39 5.97 5.03 7.01
CA PRO A 39 6.34 6.37 6.61
C PRO A 39 7.75 6.36 6.00
N THR A 40 7.96 7.13 4.94
CA THR A 40 9.29 7.39 4.40
C THR A 40 9.97 8.48 5.24
N ALA A 41 11.30 8.43 5.32
CA ALA A 41 12.07 9.48 6.00
C ALA A 41 11.98 10.84 5.28
N SER A 42 11.74 10.81 3.96
CA SER A 42 11.52 11.97 3.10
C SER A 42 10.51 11.61 2.01
N GLU A 43 9.83 12.60 1.43
CA GLU A 43 8.98 12.35 0.27
C GLU A 43 9.77 11.73 -0.89
N SER A 44 9.13 10.78 -1.58
CA SER A 44 9.66 10.24 -2.83
C SER A 44 9.67 11.31 -3.93
N PRO A 45 10.33 11.05 -5.08
CA PRO A 45 10.25 11.95 -6.24
C PRO A 45 8.82 12.22 -6.75
N THR A 46 7.86 11.37 -6.39
CA THR A 46 6.44 11.52 -6.74
C THR A 46 5.63 12.28 -5.69
N GLY A 47 6.26 12.70 -4.57
CA GLY A 47 5.60 13.38 -3.44
C GLY A 47 4.86 12.42 -2.50
N CYS A 48 5.18 11.11 -2.55
CA CYS A 48 4.63 10.10 -1.66
C CYS A 48 5.44 10.03 -0.36
N ASN A 49 4.76 9.94 0.79
CA ASN A 49 5.42 9.90 2.10
C ASN A 49 5.37 8.52 2.80
N TRP A 50 5.06 7.45 2.06
CA TRP A 50 5.00 6.08 2.61
C TRP A 50 5.42 5.01 1.60
N THR A 51 5.77 3.82 2.12
CA THR A 51 6.22 2.66 1.35
C THR A 51 5.65 1.36 1.91
N ILE A 52 5.48 0.36 1.05
CA ILE A 52 5.18 -1.03 1.43
C ILE A 52 6.34 -1.89 0.92
N HIS A 53 6.91 -2.70 1.81
CA HIS A 53 7.95 -3.66 1.43
C HIS A 53 7.37 -5.06 1.50
N TYR A 54 7.06 -5.60 0.33
CA TYR A 54 6.65 -6.98 0.21
C TYR A 54 7.87 -7.90 0.25
N LEU A 55 7.80 -8.99 1.03
CA LEU A 55 8.94 -9.88 1.29
C LEU A 55 9.04 -11.07 0.31
N GLY A 56 8.34 -11.03 -0.83
CA GLY A 56 8.50 -12.04 -1.89
C GLY A 56 8.09 -13.46 -1.47
N GLN A 57 7.12 -13.60 -0.55
CA GLN A 57 6.62 -14.92 -0.15
C GLN A 57 5.93 -15.67 -1.30
N PHE A 58 5.65 -14.97 -2.41
CA PHE A 58 4.94 -15.46 -3.57
C PHE A 58 5.67 -15.01 -4.85
N PRO A 59 6.65 -15.81 -5.33
CA PRO A 59 7.49 -15.44 -6.45
C PRO A 59 6.66 -15.30 -7.73
N GLY A 60 6.91 -14.21 -8.48
CA GLY A 60 6.20 -13.88 -9.72
C GLY A 60 5.06 -12.86 -9.53
N CYS A 61 4.70 -12.51 -8.29
CA CYS A 61 3.69 -11.49 -8.01
C CYS A 61 4.29 -10.12 -7.66
N GLU A 62 5.60 -10.03 -7.42
CA GLU A 62 6.23 -8.83 -6.85
C GLU A 62 6.02 -7.59 -7.73
N GLY A 63 6.24 -7.72 -9.04
CA GLY A 63 6.03 -6.59 -9.97
C GLY A 63 4.60 -6.09 -10.00
N GLN A 64 3.62 -7.02 -10.01
CA GLN A 64 2.20 -6.66 -10.02
C GLN A 64 1.77 -5.99 -8.71
N ILE A 65 2.28 -6.47 -7.57
CA ILE A 65 2.04 -5.85 -6.26
C ILE A 65 2.66 -4.45 -6.21
N ASP A 66 3.88 -4.29 -6.71
CA ASP A 66 4.56 -2.98 -6.77
C ASP A 66 3.78 -1.99 -7.66
N ASP A 67 3.23 -2.43 -8.78
CA ASP A 67 2.36 -1.61 -9.64
C ASP A 67 1.09 -1.18 -8.91
N ILE A 68 0.44 -2.10 -8.19
CA ILE A 68 -0.73 -1.78 -7.36
C ILE A 68 -0.39 -0.78 -6.26
N VAL A 69 0.74 -0.96 -5.58
CA VAL A 69 1.22 -0.02 -4.56
C VAL A 69 1.46 1.35 -5.19
N SER A 70 2.09 1.41 -6.36
CA SER A 70 2.34 2.65 -7.10
C SER A 70 1.04 3.39 -7.45
N ILE A 71 -0.01 2.68 -7.87
CA ILE A 71 -1.33 3.28 -8.11
C ILE A 71 -1.84 3.97 -6.84
N VAL A 72 -1.83 3.28 -5.70
CA VAL A 72 -2.31 3.86 -4.43
C VAL A 72 -1.42 5.01 -3.97
N GLN A 73 -0.10 4.93 -4.19
CA GLN A 73 0.82 6.04 -3.94
C GLN A 73 0.55 7.26 -4.83
N ASN A 74 -0.18 7.13 -5.94
CA ASN A 74 -0.61 8.27 -6.76
C ASN A 74 -1.89 8.94 -6.25
N ASP A 75 -2.67 8.24 -5.45
CA ASP A 75 -3.95 8.73 -4.92
C ASP A 75 -3.80 9.35 -3.51
N VAL A 76 -3.00 8.74 -2.64
CA VAL A 76 -3.00 9.06 -1.19
C VAL A 76 -1.62 9.20 -0.56
N ASN A 77 -1.54 10.13 0.39
CA ASN A 77 -0.43 10.26 1.34
C ASN A 77 -0.84 9.77 2.73
N LEU A 78 0.12 9.25 3.47
CA LEU A 78 -0.05 8.85 4.86
C LEU A 78 -0.25 10.10 5.73
N ALA A 79 -1.39 10.16 6.40
CA ALA A 79 -1.69 11.24 7.33
C ALA A 79 -0.82 11.12 8.59
N PRO A 80 -0.28 12.24 9.12
CA PRO A 80 0.36 12.24 10.42
C PRO A 80 -0.66 11.90 11.52
N PRO A 81 -0.24 11.22 12.60
CA PRO A 81 -1.16 10.80 13.68
C PRO A 81 -1.99 11.95 14.27
N SER A 82 -1.42 13.17 14.31
CA SER A 82 -2.09 14.38 14.81
C SER A 82 -3.25 14.86 13.94
N MET A 83 -3.27 14.53 12.64
CA MET A 83 -4.36 14.89 11.72
C MET A 83 -5.48 13.85 11.67
N LEU A 84 -5.25 12.65 12.22
CA LEU A 84 -6.25 11.58 12.27
C LEU A 84 -7.18 11.67 13.49
N GLY A 85 -7.06 12.73 14.30
CA GLY A 85 -7.91 12.95 15.47
C GLY A 85 -7.84 11.77 16.43
N VAL A 86 -6.71 11.61 17.14
CA VAL A 86 -6.67 10.70 18.28
C VAL A 86 -7.61 11.25 19.34
N VAL A 87 -8.78 10.63 19.47
CA VAL A 87 -9.54 10.60 20.72
C VAL A 87 -8.61 9.92 21.73
N ALA A 88 -8.00 10.73 22.60
CA ALA A 88 -7.29 10.26 23.78
C ALA A 88 -8.29 9.76 24.83
#